data_AF-A0A8C5G1Y4-F1
#
_entry.id   AF-A0A8C5G1Y4-F1
#
_cell.length_a   1.000
_cell.length_b   1.000
_cell.length_c   1.000
_cell.angle_alpha   90.00
_cell.angle_beta   90.00
_cell.angle_gamma   90.00
#
_symmetry.space_group_name_H-M   'P 1'
#
loop_
_entity.id
_entity.type
_entity.pdbx_description
1 polymer ?
#
loop_
_entity_poly.entity_id
_entity_poly.type
_entity_poly.pdbx_seq_one_letter_code
_entity_poly.pdbx_strand_id
1 'polypeptide(L)'
;RLHFCISLIDSIFRSSCDMVSKSTNEKLKQGIAVRFHGEEGMGQGVVREWFDILSNEIINPDYALFTQSADGTTFQPNSNSSVNPDHLNYFRFAGQILGLALYHRQLVNIYFTRSFYKHILGIPVNYQDVSSIDPEYAKNLQWILDNDISDLGLELTFSVETDVFGAMEEVPLKPGGTSILVTQDNKDEYVQLVTELRMTRAIQPQINAFLQGFHTFIPPSLIQLFDEYELELLLSGMPEIDVHDWCRNTEYTSGYDPQEPVIQWFWEVVKSLTQEERVLLLQFVTGSSRVPHGGFAFLMGGSGLQKFTITAVPYTSNLLPTSSTCINMLKLPEYPSQEVLRDRLLVALHCGSYGYTMA
;
A
#
# COMPACT_ATOMS: atom_id res chain seq x y z
N ARG A 1 -25.83 -22.19 7.00
CA ARG A 1 -25.64 -21.26 5.87
C ARG A 1 -26.57 -20.07 6.07
N LEU A 2 -26.04 -18.85 6.08
CA LEU A 2 -26.84 -17.63 6.11
C LEU A 2 -27.33 -17.32 4.69
N HIS A 3 -28.60 -16.94 4.55
CA HIS A 3 -29.16 -16.42 3.30
C HIS A 3 -29.33 -14.91 3.43
N PHE A 4 -28.60 -14.16 2.60
CA PHE A 4 -28.74 -12.71 2.46
C PHE A 4 -29.70 -12.43 1.30
N CYS A 5 -30.77 -11.69 1.57
CA CYS A 5 -31.59 -11.07 0.54
C CYS A 5 -31.19 -9.60 0.49
N ILE A 6 -30.49 -9.20 -0.57
CA ILE A 6 -30.00 -7.83 -0.73
C ILE A 6 -30.96 -7.10 -1.66
N SER A 7 -31.66 -6.10 -1.12
CA SER A 7 -32.53 -5.21 -1.90
C SER A 7 -31.67 -4.28 -2.78
N LEU A 8 -32.01 -4.15 -4.07
CA LEU A 8 -31.45 -3.13 -4.97
C LEU A 8 -32.12 -1.75 -4.81
N ILE A 9 -33.17 -1.66 -3.97
CA ILE A 9 -33.93 -0.41 -3.71
C ILE A 9 -33.24 0.44 -2.63
N ASP A 10 -32.48 -0.21 -1.74
CA ASP A 10 -31.57 0.40 -0.78
C ASP A 10 -30.13 0.21 -1.27
N SER A 11 -29.20 1.11 -0.90
CA SER A 11 -27.78 0.91 -1.22
C SER A 11 -27.31 -0.48 -0.74
N ILE A 12 -26.69 -1.26 -1.63
CA ILE A 12 -26.12 -2.60 -1.35
C ILE A 12 -25.20 -2.55 -0.13
N PHE A 13 -24.45 -1.47 0.03
CA PHE A 13 -23.55 -1.24 1.14
C PHE A 13 -24.29 -1.22 2.48
N ARG A 14 -25.34 -0.37 2.60
CA ARG A 14 -26.13 -0.25 3.83
C ARG A 14 -26.87 -1.53 4.15
N SER A 15 -27.51 -2.14 3.15
CA SER A 15 -28.20 -3.44 3.31
C SER A 15 -27.25 -4.53 3.80
N SER A 16 -26.03 -4.58 3.26
CA SER A 16 -25.02 -5.56 3.66
C SER A 16 -24.51 -5.28 5.09
N CYS A 17 -24.28 -4.01 5.44
CA CYS A 17 -23.88 -3.60 6.79
C CYS A 17 -24.94 -4.00 7.84
N ASP A 18 -26.21 -3.74 7.55
CA ASP A 18 -27.34 -4.13 8.40
C ASP A 18 -27.43 -5.65 8.59
N MET A 19 -27.22 -6.42 7.53
CA MET A 19 -27.33 -7.87 7.58
C MET A 19 -26.14 -8.52 8.30
N VAL A 20 -24.93 -8.02 8.07
CA VAL A 20 -23.72 -8.50 8.75
C VAL A 20 -23.79 -8.16 10.24
N SER A 21 -24.23 -6.95 10.60
CA SER A 21 -24.37 -6.54 12.01
C SER A 21 -25.43 -7.34 12.78
N LYS A 22 -26.52 -7.75 12.12
CA LYS A 22 -27.57 -8.61 12.72
C LYS A 22 -27.18 -10.10 12.79
N SER A 23 -26.09 -10.50 12.12
CA SER A 23 -25.65 -11.90 12.06
C SER A 23 -24.61 -12.22 13.15
N THR A 24 -24.64 -13.45 13.67
CA THR A 24 -23.57 -13.88 14.58
C THR A 24 -22.32 -14.27 13.81
N ASN A 25 -21.16 -14.04 14.43
CA ASN A 25 -19.87 -14.36 13.83
C ASN A 25 -19.73 -15.84 13.48
N GLU A 26 -20.28 -16.77 14.28
CA GLU A 26 -20.24 -18.20 13.93
C GLU A 26 -21.02 -18.50 12.65
N LYS A 27 -22.16 -17.85 12.44
CA LYS A 27 -22.97 -18.06 11.23
C LYS A 27 -22.26 -17.52 9.99
N LEU A 28 -21.60 -16.36 10.10
CA LEU A 28 -20.80 -15.77 9.01
C LEU A 28 -19.61 -16.68 8.66
N LYS A 29 -18.96 -17.30 9.66
CA LYS A 29 -17.88 -18.28 9.47
C LYS A 29 -18.34 -19.59 8.82
N GLN A 30 -19.61 -20.00 9.00
CA GLN A 30 -20.16 -21.21 8.37
C GLN A 30 -20.42 -21.06 6.86
N GLY A 31 -20.47 -19.84 6.35
CA GLY A 31 -20.63 -19.55 4.93
C GLY A 31 -21.78 -18.61 4.61
N ILE A 32 -21.60 -17.91 3.49
CA ILE A 32 -22.43 -16.82 3.00
C ILE A 32 -23.17 -17.32 1.75
N ALA A 33 -24.48 -17.10 1.69
CA ALA A 33 -25.24 -17.24 0.45
C ALA A 33 -25.91 -15.91 0.15
N VAL A 34 -25.59 -15.31 -0.99
CA VAL A 34 -26.13 -14.02 -1.43
C VAL A 34 -27.21 -14.25 -2.47
N ARG A 35 -28.27 -13.45 -2.40
CA ARG A 35 -29.31 -13.32 -3.43
C ARG A 35 -29.60 -11.84 -3.64
N PHE A 36 -29.42 -11.35 -4.86
CA PHE A 36 -29.83 -10.01 -5.24
C PHE A 36 -31.33 -9.98 -5.52
N HIS A 37 -32.00 -8.92 -5.05
CA HIS A 37 -33.44 -8.77 -5.19
C HIS A 37 -33.81 -8.58 -6.66
N GLY A 38 -34.69 -9.44 -7.18
CA GLY A 38 -35.11 -9.42 -8.58
C GLY A 38 -34.25 -10.27 -9.52
N GLU A 39 -33.22 -10.94 -9.00
CA GLU A 39 -32.36 -11.83 -9.78
C GLU A 39 -32.52 -13.29 -9.34
N GLU A 40 -32.41 -14.21 -10.31
CA GLU A 40 -32.46 -15.66 -10.05
C GLU A 40 -31.07 -16.26 -9.76
N GLY A 41 -30.01 -15.45 -9.84
CA GLY A 41 -28.63 -15.89 -9.62
C GLY A 41 -28.43 -16.47 -8.21
N MET A 42 -27.75 -17.63 -8.13
CA MET A 42 -27.30 -18.21 -6.87
C MET A 42 -25.93 -18.89 -7.02
N GLY A 43 -25.26 -19.10 -5.89
CA GLY A 43 -24.01 -19.86 -5.81
C GLY A 43 -22.78 -19.00 -5.58
N GLN A 44 -21.60 -19.58 -5.76
CA GLN A 44 -20.32 -18.92 -5.47
C GLN A 44 -20.02 -17.72 -6.37
N GLY A 45 -20.55 -17.72 -7.60
CA GLY A 45 -20.43 -16.57 -8.51
C GLY A 45 -21.04 -15.30 -7.91
N VAL A 46 -22.25 -15.41 -7.35
CA VAL A 46 -22.98 -14.30 -6.71
C VAL A 46 -22.30 -13.83 -5.42
N VAL A 47 -21.65 -14.74 -4.68
CA VAL A 47 -20.87 -14.37 -3.49
C VAL A 47 -19.63 -13.57 -3.89
N ARG A 48 -18.92 -13.98 -4.95
CA ARG A 48 -17.78 -13.22 -5.49
C ARG A 48 -18.20 -11.83 -5.94
N GLU A 49 -19.25 -11.76 -6.75
CA GLU A 49 -19.82 -10.50 -7.22
C GLU A 49 -20.22 -9.58 -6.05
N TRP A 50 -20.77 -10.13 -4.97
CA TRP A 50 -21.07 -9.35 -3.78
C TRP A 50 -19.82 -8.76 -3.10
N PHE A 51 -18.73 -9.53 -2.98
CA PHE A 51 -17.46 -8.99 -2.48
C PHE A 51 -16.88 -7.93 -3.43
N ASP A 52 -17.00 -8.11 -4.74
CA ASP A 52 -16.53 -7.14 -5.74
C ASP A 52 -17.32 -5.83 -5.67
N ILE A 53 -18.66 -5.90 -5.56
CA ILE A 53 -19.51 -4.70 -5.40
C ILE A 53 -19.20 -3.99 -4.08
N LEU A 54 -19.10 -4.74 -2.97
CA LEU A 54 -18.76 -4.14 -1.68
C LEU A 54 -17.36 -3.54 -1.68
N SER A 55 -16.42 -4.10 -2.43
CA SER A 55 -15.08 -3.54 -2.58
C SER A 55 -15.14 -2.11 -3.12
N ASN A 56 -15.94 -1.89 -4.16
CA ASN A 56 -16.14 -0.56 -4.75
C ASN A 56 -16.95 0.37 -3.83
N GLU A 57 -17.97 -0.14 -3.13
CA GLU A 57 -18.78 0.67 -2.23
C GLU A 57 -18.01 1.14 -0.99
N ILE A 58 -17.08 0.33 -0.46
CA ILE A 58 -16.24 0.72 0.69
C ILE A 58 -15.42 1.99 0.38
N ILE A 59 -14.92 2.11 -0.84
CA ILE A 59 -14.12 3.24 -1.33
C ILE A 59 -14.94 4.32 -2.04
N ASN A 60 -16.27 4.20 -2.04
CA ASN A 60 -17.14 5.17 -2.69
C ASN A 60 -17.03 6.54 -1.97
N PRO A 61 -16.66 7.63 -2.68
CA PRO A 61 -16.49 8.96 -2.09
C PRO A 61 -17.73 9.47 -1.35
N ASP A 62 -18.93 9.03 -1.72
CA ASP A 62 -20.19 9.47 -1.11
C ASP A 62 -20.30 9.08 0.38
N TYR A 63 -19.62 8.03 0.83
CA TYR A 63 -19.58 7.66 2.25
C TYR A 63 -18.49 8.38 3.04
N ALA A 64 -17.58 9.08 2.34
CA ALA A 64 -16.42 9.79 2.91
C ALA A 64 -15.51 8.94 3.81
N LEU A 65 -15.51 7.61 3.66
CA LEU A 65 -14.72 6.70 4.49
C LEU A 65 -13.26 6.69 4.10
N PHE A 66 -12.97 6.43 2.82
CA PHE A 66 -11.63 6.40 2.29
C PHE A 66 -11.43 7.54 1.28
N THR A 67 -10.21 8.04 1.19
CA THR A 67 -9.78 8.97 0.15
C THR A 67 -8.75 8.29 -0.74
N GLN A 68 -8.76 8.63 -2.02
CA GLN A 68 -7.72 8.22 -2.95
C GLN A 68 -6.41 8.92 -2.58
N SER A 69 -5.30 8.19 -2.69
CA SER A 69 -3.96 8.68 -2.41
C SER A 69 -3.39 9.46 -3.62
N ALA A 70 -2.21 10.08 -3.45
CA ALA A 70 -1.56 10.84 -4.52
C ALA A 70 -1.20 10.00 -5.75
N ASP A 71 -1.07 8.68 -5.62
CA ASP A 71 -0.77 7.76 -6.73
C ASP A 71 -2.00 7.49 -7.63
N GLY A 72 -3.20 7.94 -7.24
CA GLY A 72 -4.44 7.80 -8.01
C GLY A 72 -4.98 6.37 -8.09
N THR A 73 -4.45 5.44 -7.31
CA THR A 73 -4.76 4.00 -7.43
C THR A 73 -4.87 3.29 -6.09
N THR A 74 -4.35 3.85 -5.00
CA THR A 74 -4.52 3.33 -3.64
C THR A 74 -5.43 4.23 -2.80
N PHE A 75 -5.94 3.66 -1.72
CA PHE A 75 -6.88 4.31 -0.81
C PHE A 75 -6.36 4.30 0.63
N GLN A 76 -6.75 5.32 1.39
CA GLN A 76 -6.46 5.42 2.81
C GLN A 76 -7.65 5.98 3.58
N PRO A 77 -7.77 5.70 4.89
CA PRO A 77 -8.83 6.30 5.70
C PRO A 77 -8.84 7.82 5.58
N ASN A 78 -10.02 8.39 5.37
CA ASN A 78 -10.21 9.82 5.34
C ASN A 78 -10.17 10.38 6.78
N SER A 79 -9.25 11.30 7.05
CA SER A 79 -9.17 12.02 8.32
C SER A 79 -10.45 12.79 8.62
N ASN A 80 -11.14 13.28 7.59
CA ASN A 80 -12.40 14.02 7.69
C ASN A 80 -13.65 13.10 7.64
N SER A 81 -13.49 11.79 7.82
CA SER A 81 -14.61 10.83 7.73
C SER A 81 -15.73 11.08 8.74
N SER A 82 -15.49 11.82 9.82
CA SER A 82 -16.52 12.19 10.81
C SER A 82 -17.63 13.09 10.25
N VAL A 83 -17.48 13.63 9.04
CA VAL A 83 -18.59 14.22 8.28
C VAL A 83 -19.76 13.25 8.10
N ASN A 84 -19.45 11.94 8.05
CA ASN A 84 -20.42 10.87 8.13
C ASN A 84 -20.59 10.43 9.61
N PRO A 85 -21.76 10.64 10.23
CA PRO A 85 -21.96 10.35 11.66
C PRO A 85 -21.82 8.86 12.00
N ASP A 86 -22.01 7.96 11.02
CA ASP A 86 -21.87 6.51 11.19
C ASP A 86 -20.50 5.98 10.74
N HIS A 87 -19.51 6.86 10.46
CA HIS A 87 -18.24 6.46 9.86
C HIS A 87 -17.52 5.32 10.60
N LEU A 88 -17.46 5.35 11.94
CA LEU A 88 -16.79 4.28 12.71
C LEU A 88 -17.51 2.93 12.58
N ASN A 89 -18.84 2.93 12.51
CA ASN A 89 -19.60 1.71 12.26
C ASN A 89 -19.29 1.14 10.87
N TYR A 90 -19.17 2.01 9.86
CA TYR A 90 -18.80 1.60 8.52
C TYR A 90 -17.34 1.17 8.37
N PHE A 91 -16.40 1.79 9.08
CA PHE A 91 -15.01 1.29 9.15
C PHE A 91 -14.95 -0.10 9.76
N ARG A 92 -15.69 -0.32 10.85
CA ARG A 92 -15.81 -1.66 11.45
C ARG A 92 -16.42 -2.65 10.47
N PHE A 93 -17.47 -2.26 9.75
CA PHE A 93 -18.06 -3.10 8.71
C PHE A 93 -17.07 -3.41 7.57
N ALA A 94 -16.33 -2.42 7.07
CA ALA A 94 -15.28 -2.63 6.06
C ALA A 94 -14.23 -3.63 6.55
N GLY A 95 -13.76 -3.47 7.80
CA GLY A 95 -12.86 -4.43 8.43
C GLY A 95 -13.45 -5.84 8.49
N GLN A 96 -14.74 -5.97 8.88
CA GLN A 96 -15.44 -7.25 8.88
C GLN A 96 -15.49 -7.89 7.49
N ILE A 97 -15.81 -7.12 6.45
CA ILE A 97 -15.87 -7.64 5.07
C ILE A 97 -14.51 -8.14 4.62
N LEU A 98 -13.43 -7.40 4.88
CA LEU A 98 -12.09 -7.81 4.47
C LEU A 98 -11.58 -9.03 5.27
N GLY A 99 -11.83 -9.06 6.58
CA GLY A 99 -11.51 -10.23 7.39
C GLY A 99 -12.32 -11.47 6.98
N LEU A 100 -13.58 -11.27 6.59
CA LEU A 100 -14.47 -12.33 6.11
C LEU A 100 -14.07 -12.82 4.72
N ALA A 101 -13.62 -11.93 3.84
CA ALA A 101 -13.07 -12.27 2.53
C ALA A 101 -11.85 -13.18 2.66
N LEU A 102 -10.87 -12.78 3.49
CA LEU A 102 -9.70 -13.62 3.80
C LEU A 102 -10.10 -14.98 4.39
N TYR A 103 -11.02 -14.99 5.35
CA TYR A 103 -11.48 -16.23 6.00
C TYR A 103 -12.08 -17.21 4.98
N HIS A 104 -12.85 -16.72 4.02
CA HIS A 104 -13.49 -17.53 2.97
C HIS A 104 -12.67 -17.65 1.68
N ARG A 105 -11.41 -17.17 1.68
CA ARG A 105 -10.52 -17.14 0.51
C ARG A 105 -11.15 -16.48 -0.71
N GLN A 106 -11.88 -15.39 -0.46
CA GLN A 106 -12.40 -14.50 -1.49
C GLN A 106 -11.44 -13.34 -1.66
N LEU A 107 -11.25 -12.92 -2.90
CA LEU A 107 -10.45 -11.75 -3.22
C LEU A 107 -11.32 -10.50 -3.10
N VAL A 108 -10.69 -9.38 -2.77
CA VAL A 108 -11.31 -8.05 -2.78
C VAL A 108 -10.56 -7.14 -3.74
N ASN A 109 -11.31 -6.39 -4.54
CA ASN A 109 -10.74 -5.44 -5.49
C ASN A 109 -10.59 -4.05 -4.85
N ILE A 110 -9.85 -4.00 -3.74
CA ILE A 110 -9.48 -2.75 -3.04
C ILE A 110 -7.98 -2.78 -2.80
N TYR A 111 -7.33 -1.65 -3.04
CA TYR A 111 -5.90 -1.50 -2.78
C TYR A 111 -5.68 -0.33 -1.83
N PHE A 112 -5.10 -0.59 -0.67
CA PHE A 112 -4.78 0.45 0.29
C PHE A 112 -3.35 0.95 0.15
N THR A 113 -3.05 2.07 0.79
CA THR A 113 -1.67 2.55 0.95
C THR A 113 -0.86 1.58 1.82
N ARG A 114 0.47 1.54 1.59
CA ARG A 114 1.41 0.71 2.37
C ARG A 114 1.29 0.97 3.87
N SER A 115 1.17 2.24 4.26
CA SER A 115 0.93 2.62 5.65
C SER A 115 -0.32 1.99 6.26
N PHE A 116 -1.40 1.86 5.49
CA PHE A 116 -2.62 1.27 6.02
C PHE A 116 -2.49 -0.24 6.20
N TYR A 117 -1.80 -0.93 5.29
CA TYR A 117 -1.44 -2.34 5.51
C TYR A 117 -0.53 -2.51 6.74
N LYS A 118 0.47 -1.64 6.92
CA LYS A 118 1.31 -1.61 8.13
C LYS A 118 0.47 -1.44 9.40
N HIS A 119 -0.53 -0.54 9.39
CA HIS A 119 -1.47 -0.40 10.51
C HIS A 119 -2.28 -1.66 10.79
N ILE A 120 -2.72 -2.39 9.74
CA ILE A 120 -3.42 -3.67 9.92
C ILE A 120 -2.53 -4.71 10.59
N LEU A 121 -1.24 -4.71 10.26
CA LEU A 121 -0.23 -5.62 10.80
C LEU A 121 0.31 -5.17 12.18
N GLY A 122 0.10 -3.91 12.56
CA GLY A 122 0.72 -3.32 13.75
C GLY A 122 2.21 -3.04 13.56
N ILE A 123 2.65 -2.84 12.32
CA ILE A 123 4.02 -2.44 11.95
C ILE A 123 4.09 -0.90 12.02
N PRO A 124 5.14 -0.31 12.64
CA PRO A 124 5.35 1.13 12.63
C PRO A 124 5.51 1.68 11.21
N VAL A 125 4.85 2.81 10.93
CA VAL A 125 5.04 3.58 9.69
C VAL A 125 6.36 4.36 9.73
N ASN A 126 6.89 4.68 8.55
CA ASN A 126 8.10 5.48 8.39
C ASN A 126 7.86 6.67 7.44
N TYR A 127 8.82 7.60 7.37
CA TYR A 127 8.67 8.83 6.60
C TYR A 127 8.47 8.60 5.09
N GLN A 128 8.93 7.46 4.55
CA GLN A 128 8.74 7.12 3.14
C GLN A 128 7.27 6.84 2.84
N ASP A 129 6.53 6.30 3.81
CA ASP A 129 5.09 6.02 3.67
C ASP A 129 4.27 7.30 3.46
N VAL A 130 4.77 8.46 3.93
CA VAL A 130 4.15 9.78 3.75
C VAL A 130 4.02 10.14 2.28
N SER A 131 4.89 9.60 1.42
CA SER A 131 4.85 9.87 -0.03
C SER A 131 3.54 9.45 -0.70
N SER A 132 2.79 8.51 -0.11
CA SER A 132 1.47 8.12 -0.60
C SER A 132 0.41 9.21 -0.39
N ILE A 133 0.58 10.06 0.62
CA ILE A 133 -0.31 11.19 0.92
C ILE A 133 0.20 12.46 0.28
N ASP A 134 1.47 12.75 0.55
CA ASP A 134 2.13 14.00 0.17
C ASP A 134 3.59 13.70 -0.24
N PRO A 135 3.80 13.45 -1.56
CA PRO A 135 5.14 13.20 -2.11
C PRO A 135 6.12 14.35 -1.88
N GLU A 136 5.65 15.59 -1.86
CA GLU A 136 6.51 16.76 -1.67
C GLU A 136 6.97 16.86 -0.21
N TYR A 137 6.05 16.64 0.73
CA TYR A 137 6.36 16.62 2.13
C TYR A 137 7.32 15.47 2.49
N ALA A 138 7.14 14.29 1.92
CA ALA A 138 8.08 13.17 2.10
C ALA A 138 9.50 13.52 1.62
N LYS A 139 9.64 14.25 0.50
CA LYS A 139 10.95 14.76 0.04
C LYS A 139 11.55 15.76 1.02
N ASN A 140 10.74 16.63 1.60
CA ASN A 140 11.20 17.59 2.61
C ASN A 140 11.69 16.87 3.88
N LEU A 141 10.98 15.81 4.33
CA LEU A 141 11.41 15.00 5.47
C LEU A 141 12.72 14.25 5.18
N GLN A 142 12.84 13.64 4.00
CA GLN A 142 14.09 13.02 3.55
C GLN A 142 15.24 14.03 3.55
N TRP A 143 15.00 15.24 3.04
CA TRP A 143 16.00 16.28 2.99
C TRP A 143 16.48 16.71 4.38
N ILE A 144 15.57 16.81 5.36
CA ILE A 144 15.93 17.06 6.76
C ILE A 144 16.84 15.95 7.30
N LEU A 145 16.55 14.69 6.99
CA LEU A 145 17.39 13.56 7.41
C LEU A 145 18.78 13.58 6.75
N ASP A 146 18.86 13.92 5.47
CA ASP A 146 20.10 13.83 4.69
C ASP A 146 21.06 15.02 4.89
N ASN A 147 20.57 16.17 5.36
CA ASN A 147 21.34 17.40 5.42
C ASN A 147 21.57 17.89 6.87
N ASP A 148 22.60 18.71 7.05
CA ASP A 148 22.81 19.45 8.31
C ASP A 148 21.82 20.62 8.37
N ILE A 149 21.05 20.70 9.45
CA ILE A 149 20.02 21.74 9.61
C ILE A 149 20.46 22.94 10.46
N SER A 150 21.67 22.91 11.02
CA SER A 150 22.15 23.91 12.00
C SER A 150 22.23 25.33 11.42
N ASP A 151 22.58 25.47 10.15
CA ASP A 151 22.82 26.76 9.48
C ASP A 151 21.65 27.26 8.61
N LEU A 152 20.52 26.55 8.61
CA LEU A 152 19.42 26.83 7.69
C LEU A 152 18.52 28.00 8.12
N GLY A 153 18.63 28.45 9.37
CA GLY A 153 17.71 29.45 9.93
C GLY A 153 16.25 29.01 9.93
N LEU A 154 15.99 27.70 9.83
CA LEU A 154 14.67 27.12 9.94
C LEU A 154 14.26 27.15 11.42
N GLU A 155 13.34 28.03 11.80
CA GLU A 155 12.74 28.05 13.15
C GLU A 155 11.73 26.88 13.30
N LEU A 156 12.17 25.66 12.99
CA LEU A 156 11.35 24.46 13.16
C LEU A 156 11.20 24.14 14.63
N THR A 157 9.96 23.94 15.06
CA THR A 157 9.59 23.46 16.39
C THR A 157 8.99 22.06 16.29
N PHE A 158 8.84 21.37 17.41
CA PHE A 158 8.11 20.10 17.48
C PHE A 158 6.58 20.32 17.40
N SER A 159 6.12 21.02 16.37
CA SER A 159 4.73 21.28 16.03
C SER A 159 4.56 21.33 14.51
N VAL A 160 3.35 21.06 14.03
CA VAL A 160 3.02 21.18 12.60
C VAL A 160 1.64 21.81 12.43
N GLU A 161 1.49 22.59 11.37
CA GLU A 161 0.18 23.11 10.97
C GLU A 161 -0.62 22.02 10.23
N THR A 162 -1.87 21.83 10.64
CA THR A 162 -2.81 20.89 10.03
C THR A 162 -4.13 21.57 9.72
N ASP A 163 -4.66 21.31 8.53
CA ASP A 163 -6.02 21.70 8.16
C ASP A 163 -7.03 20.78 8.86
N VAL A 164 -7.85 21.36 9.73
CA VAL A 164 -8.99 20.73 10.39
C VAL A 164 -10.26 21.43 9.93
N PHE A 165 -10.96 20.84 8.95
CA PHE A 165 -12.20 21.37 8.36
C PHE A 165 -12.09 22.80 7.81
N GLY A 166 -10.96 23.13 7.17
CA GLY A 166 -10.67 24.43 6.57
C GLY A 166 -10.05 25.45 7.53
N ALA A 167 -9.78 25.05 8.78
CA ALA A 167 -9.06 25.86 9.75
C ALA A 167 -7.64 25.30 9.96
N MET A 168 -6.63 26.15 9.79
CA MET A 168 -5.24 25.78 10.08
C MET A 168 -5.00 25.85 11.58
N GLU A 169 -4.67 24.71 12.18
CA GLU A 169 -4.34 24.59 13.60
C GLU A 169 -2.89 24.10 13.77
N GLU A 170 -2.17 24.71 14.72
CA GLU A 170 -0.84 24.25 15.12
C GLU A 170 -0.96 23.10 16.13
N VAL A 171 -0.53 21.90 15.74
CA VAL A 171 -0.61 20.70 16.55
C VAL A 171 0.78 20.35 17.11
N PRO A 172 0.97 20.29 18.44
CA PRO A 172 2.23 19.84 19.02
C PRO A 172 2.45 18.33 18.78
N LEU A 173 3.68 18.00 18.40
CA LEU A 173 4.13 16.61 18.19
C LEU A 173 4.37 15.88 19.51
N LYS A 174 4.83 16.62 20.53
CA LYS A 174 5.07 16.13 21.89
C LYS A 174 4.70 17.21 22.93
N PRO A 175 4.60 16.88 24.24
CA PRO A 175 4.30 17.86 25.28
C PRO A 175 5.27 19.05 25.24
N GLY A 176 4.74 20.28 25.13
CA GLY A 176 5.55 21.49 25.00
C GLY A 176 6.24 21.68 23.64
N GLY A 177 5.88 20.88 22.62
CA GLY A 177 6.57 20.82 21.34
C GLY A 177 6.67 22.14 20.59
N THR A 178 5.70 23.05 20.74
CA THR A 178 5.72 24.40 20.16
C THR A 178 6.87 25.29 20.66
N SER A 179 7.52 24.92 21.78
CA SER A 179 8.68 25.64 22.34
C SER A 179 9.99 24.87 22.21
N ILE A 180 9.96 23.66 21.65
CA ILE A 180 11.14 22.80 21.50
C ILE A 180 11.61 22.93 20.06
N LEU A 181 12.82 23.47 19.86
CA LEU A 181 13.43 23.60 18.54
C LEU A 181 13.90 22.25 18.01
N VAL A 182 13.76 22.07 16.70
CA VAL A 182 14.40 20.98 15.97
C VAL A 182 15.87 21.33 15.76
N THR A 183 16.74 20.41 16.11
CA THR A 183 18.19 20.52 16.09
C THR A 183 18.77 19.31 15.38
N GLN A 184 20.05 19.36 15.01
CA GLN A 184 20.71 18.23 14.37
C GLN A 184 20.62 16.93 15.19
N ASP A 185 20.65 17.04 16.53
CA ASP A 185 20.61 15.89 17.44
C ASP A 185 19.21 15.27 17.60
N ASN A 186 18.13 15.99 17.24
CA ASN A 186 16.75 15.55 17.48
C ASN A 186 15.89 15.49 16.21
N LYS A 187 16.48 15.73 15.03
CA LYS A 187 15.76 15.77 13.75
C LYS A 187 15.11 14.42 13.39
N ASP A 188 15.73 13.30 13.75
CA ASP A 188 15.15 11.96 13.55
C ASP A 188 13.86 11.78 14.35
N GLU A 189 13.85 12.23 15.61
CA GLU A 189 12.65 12.21 16.47
C GLU A 189 11.55 13.09 15.88
N TYR A 190 11.91 14.29 15.40
CA TYR A 190 10.97 15.18 14.73
C TYR A 190 10.32 14.49 13.52
N VAL A 191 11.12 13.92 12.61
CA VAL A 191 10.61 13.24 11.41
C VAL A 191 9.72 12.05 11.78
N GLN A 192 10.08 11.27 12.80
CA GLN A 192 9.27 10.17 13.30
C GLN A 192 7.91 10.65 13.82
N LEU A 193 7.87 11.67 14.69
CA LEU A 193 6.64 12.16 15.29
C LEU A 193 5.72 12.85 14.28
N VAL A 194 6.30 13.58 13.32
CA VAL A 194 5.54 14.14 12.19
C VAL A 194 4.90 13.03 11.37
N THR A 195 5.65 11.98 11.06
CA THR A 195 5.15 10.80 10.34
C THR A 195 3.99 10.17 11.10
N GLU A 196 4.14 9.92 12.40
CA GLU A 196 3.10 9.33 13.24
C GLU A 196 1.84 10.19 13.28
N LEU A 197 1.98 11.52 13.41
CA LEU A 197 0.85 12.44 13.41
C LEU A 197 0.07 12.38 12.08
N ARG A 198 0.77 12.52 10.96
CA ARG A 198 0.17 12.58 9.62
C ARG A 198 -0.48 11.25 9.21
N MET A 199 0.19 10.13 9.50
CA MET A 199 -0.22 8.81 9.01
C MET A 199 -1.10 8.03 9.99
N THR A 200 -1.14 8.41 11.27
CA THR A 200 -1.75 7.59 12.33
C THR A 200 -2.70 8.38 13.20
N ARG A 201 -2.22 9.41 13.91
CA ARG A 201 -3.03 10.11 14.92
C ARG A 201 -4.32 10.71 14.35
N ALA A 202 -4.27 11.25 13.13
CA ALA A 202 -5.43 11.84 12.45
C ALA A 202 -6.53 10.83 12.07
N ILE A 203 -6.20 9.54 12.00
CA ILE A 203 -7.10 8.46 11.55
C ILE A 203 -7.20 7.31 12.57
N GLN A 204 -6.70 7.49 13.80
CA GLN A 204 -6.62 6.43 14.80
C GLN A 204 -7.98 5.82 15.14
N PRO A 205 -9.07 6.59 15.35
CA PRO A 205 -10.40 6.01 15.58
C PRO A 205 -10.87 5.10 14.43
N GLN A 206 -10.61 5.51 13.18
CA GLN A 206 -10.95 4.80 11.96
C GLN A 206 -10.18 3.47 11.87
N ILE A 207 -8.86 3.52 12.09
CA ILE A 207 -7.99 2.33 12.14
C ILE A 207 -8.49 1.36 13.20
N ASN A 208 -8.76 1.85 14.42
CA ASN A 208 -9.21 1.00 15.53
C ASN A 208 -10.56 0.32 15.22
N ALA A 209 -11.50 1.06 14.65
CA ALA A 209 -12.79 0.52 14.24
C ALA A 209 -12.63 -0.55 13.16
N PHE A 210 -11.81 -0.29 12.13
CA PHE A 210 -11.49 -1.25 11.08
C PHE A 210 -10.86 -2.53 11.65
N LEU A 211 -9.82 -2.40 12.48
CA LEU A 211 -9.14 -3.51 13.13
C LEU A 211 -10.08 -4.35 14.00
N GLN A 212 -11.00 -3.71 14.73
CA GLN A 212 -12.03 -4.42 15.50
C GLN A 212 -12.89 -5.32 14.60
N GLY A 213 -13.25 -4.82 13.42
CA GLY A 213 -13.99 -5.60 12.42
C GLY A 213 -13.16 -6.73 11.83
N PHE A 214 -11.94 -6.42 11.37
CA PHE A 214 -11.03 -7.36 10.72
C PHE A 214 -10.67 -8.54 11.64
N HIS A 215 -10.31 -8.25 12.89
CA HIS A 215 -9.94 -9.26 13.87
C HIS A 215 -11.10 -10.09 14.42
N THR A 216 -12.34 -9.79 14.03
CA THR A 216 -13.48 -10.69 14.29
C THR A 216 -13.31 -12.04 13.58
N PHE A 217 -12.64 -12.04 12.42
CA PHE A 217 -12.45 -13.23 11.59
C PHE A 217 -11.00 -13.70 11.55
N ILE A 218 -10.03 -12.76 11.59
CA ILE A 218 -8.60 -13.06 11.45
C ILE A 218 -7.84 -12.68 12.73
N PRO A 219 -7.35 -13.65 13.53
CA PRO A 219 -6.55 -13.36 14.71
C PRO A 219 -5.31 -12.48 14.40
N PRO A 220 -4.98 -11.48 15.24
CA PRO A 220 -3.79 -10.65 15.05
C PRO A 220 -2.49 -11.46 14.86
N SER A 221 -2.32 -12.52 15.66
CA SER A 221 -1.13 -13.39 15.60
C SER A 221 -0.95 -14.14 14.28
N LEU A 222 -2.01 -14.30 13.48
CA LEU A 222 -1.90 -14.95 12.17
C LEU A 222 -1.54 -13.94 11.09
N ILE A 223 -2.10 -12.72 11.15
CA ILE A 223 -1.85 -11.73 10.12
C ILE A 223 -0.47 -11.09 10.27
N GLN A 224 0.04 -10.99 11.50
CA GLN A 224 1.37 -10.47 11.83
C GLN A 224 2.56 -11.31 11.32
N LEU A 225 2.28 -12.46 10.70
CA LEU A 225 3.32 -13.28 10.05
C LEU A 225 3.69 -12.74 8.67
N PHE A 226 2.88 -11.84 8.12
CA PHE A 226 3.04 -11.28 6.79
C PHE A 226 3.56 -9.85 6.86
N ASP A 227 4.28 -9.43 5.81
CA ASP A 227 4.57 -8.01 5.58
C ASP A 227 3.43 -7.28 4.87
N GLU A 228 3.57 -5.96 4.66
CA GLU A 228 2.56 -5.13 4.02
C GLU A 228 2.32 -5.44 2.52
N TYR A 229 3.25 -6.14 1.88
CA TYR A 229 3.15 -6.56 0.48
C TYR A 229 2.42 -7.89 0.36
N GLU A 230 2.77 -8.84 1.22
CA GLU A 230 2.11 -10.13 1.33
C GLU A 230 0.64 -9.98 1.76
N LEU A 231 0.34 -9.06 2.68
CA LEU A 231 -1.05 -8.78 3.07
C LEU A 231 -1.90 -8.26 1.89
N GLU A 232 -1.35 -7.38 1.06
CA GLU A 232 -2.02 -6.93 -0.17
C GLU A 232 -2.31 -8.12 -1.09
N LEU A 233 -1.32 -8.98 -1.33
CA LEU A 233 -1.48 -10.16 -2.20
C LEU A 233 -2.48 -11.17 -1.64
N LEU A 234 -2.56 -11.34 -0.32
CA LEU A 234 -3.57 -12.19 0.32
C LEU A 234 -5.00 -11.67 0.10
N LEU A 235 -5.18 -10.34 0.09
CA LEU A 235 -6.48 -9.71 -0.09
C LEU A 235 -6.89 -9.61 -1.56
N SER A 236 -5.98 -9.16 -2.42
CA SER A 236 -6.28 -8.83 -3.83
C SER A 236 -5.88 -9.93 -4.82
N GLY A 237 -5.09 -10.91 -4.37
CA GLY A 237 -4.57 -11.99 -5.21
C GLY A 237 -3.26 -11.61 -5.90
N MET A 238 -2.56 -12.62 -6.42
CA MET A 238 -1.35 -12.40 -7.20
C MET A 238 -1.72 -11.96 -8.63
N PRO A 239 -1.19 -10.82 -9.11
CA PRO A 239 -1.41 -10.41 -10.47
C PRO A 239 -0.63 -11.31 -11.42
N GLU A 240 -1.13 -11.45 -12.66
CA GLU A 240 -0.38 -12.05 -13.76
C GLU A 240 0.48 -10.96 -14.41
N ILE A 241 1.78 -11.24 -14.59
CA ILE A 241 2.75 -10.26 -15.14
C ILE A 241 3.15 -10.70 -16.54
N ASP A 242 2.75 -9.92 -17.53
CA ASP A 242 3.23 -10.07 -18.90
C ASP A 242 4.65 -9.48 -19.02
N VAL A 243 5.64 -10.38 -19.00
CA VAL A 243 7.07 -10.02 -19.14
C VAL A 243 7.37 -9.41 -20.52
N HIS A 244 6.62 -9.76 -21.57
CA HIS A 244 6.82 -9.18 -22.89
C HIS A 244 6.36 -7.73 -22.94
N ASP A 245 5.21 -7.43 -22.33
CA ASP A 245 4.74 -6.05 -22.18
C ASP A 245 5.71 -5.23 -21.31
N TRP A 246 6.20 -5.80 -20.21
CA TRP A 246 7.20 -5.13 -19.35
C TRP A 246 8.46 -4.77 -20.12
N CYS A 247 9.05 -5.74 -20.83
CA CYS A 247 10.26 -5.56 -21.63
C CYS A 247 10.08 -4.51 -22.73
N ARG A 248 8.92 -4.50 -23.41
CA ARG A 248 8.60 -3.51 -24.47
C ARG A 248 8.51 -2.08 -23.94
N ASN A 249 8.07 -1.90 -22.70
CA ASN A 249 7.87 -0.61 -22.08
C ASN A 249 9.01 -0.22 -21.12
N THR A 250 10.22 -0.78 -21.34
CA THR A 250 11.40 -0.47 -20.53
C THR A 250 12.31 0.54 -21.22
N GLU A 251 12.82 1.50 -20.45
CA GLU A 251 13.87 2.44 -20.86
C GLU A 251 15.23 2.04 -20.30
N TYR A 252 16.29 2.31 -21.07
CA TYR A 252 17.68 2.00 -20.69
C TYR A 252 18.51 3.28 -20.66
N THR A 253 19.37 3.42 -19.66
CA THR A 253 20.16 4.63 -19.43
C THR A 253 21.57 4.31 -18.95
N SER A 254 22.43 5.33 -18.95
CA SER A 254 23.80 5.29 -18.40
C SER A 254 24.72 4.25 -19.06
N GLY A 255 24.50 3.93 -20.34
CA GLY A 255 25.33 3.01 -21.10
C GLY A 255 24.67 1.67 -21.43
N TYR A 256 23.49 1.37 -20.86
CA TYR A 256 22.72 0.23 -21.32
C TYR A 256 21.84 0.54 -22.53
N ASP A 257 21.76 -0.44 -23.41
CA ASP A 257 20.76 -0.54 -24.46
C ASP A 257 20.28 -2.02 -24.59
N PRO A 258 19.19 -2.29 -25.33
CA PRO A 258 18.62 -3.64 -25.43
C PRO A 258 19.56 -4.74 -25.96
N GLN A 259 20.65 -4.38 -26.66
CA GLN A 259 21.61 -5.31 -27.23
C GLN A 259 22.73 -5.70 -26.26
N GLU A 260 22.86 -4.99 -25.14
CA GLU A 260 23.88 -5.31 -24.14
C GLU A 260 23.64 -6.70 -23.53
N PRO A 261 24.68 -7.54 -23.40
CA PRO A 261 24.54 -8.89 -22.87
C PRO A 261 23.84 -8.94 -21.50
N VAL A 262 24.18 -7.99 -20.62
CA VAL A 262 23.59 -7.89 -19.27
C VAL A 262 22.08 -7.67 -19.31
N ILE A 263 21.59 -6.90 -20.29
CA ILE A 263 20.16 -6.64 -20.47
C ILE A 263 19.44 -7.87 -21.04
N GLN A 264 20.07 -8.56 -21.98
CA GLN A 264 19.53 -9.81 -22.52
C GLN A 264 19.43 -10.87 -21.41
N TRP A 265 20.48 -11.03 -20.61
CA TRP A 265 20.51 -11.92 -19.45
C TRP A 265 19.45 -11.55 -18.42
N PHE A 266 19.26 -10.26 -18.13
CA PHE A 266 18.23 -9.79 -17.22
C PHE A 266 16.84 -10.29 -17.66
N TRP A 267 16.46 -10.06 -18.91
CA TRP A 267 15.14 -10.48 -19.39
C TRP A 267 14.97 -11.99 -19.52
N GLU A 268 16.03 -12.73 -19.84
CA GLU A 268 16.01 -14.20 -19.79
C GLU A 268 15.80 -14.71 -18.36
N VAL A 269 16.47 -14.11 -17.38
CA VAL A 269 16.27 -14.40 -15.97
C VAL A 269 14.82 -14.09 -15.57
N VAL A 270 14.30 -12.89 -15.87
CA VAL A 270 12.92 -12.49 -15.53
C VAL A 270 11.87 -13.43 -16.15
N LYS A 271 12.07 -13.88 -17.38
CA LYS A 271 11.19 -14.89 -18.02
C LYS A 271 11.20 -16.22 -17.28
N SER A 272 12.34 -16.62 -16.72
CA SER A 272 12.48 -17.87 -15.97
C SER A 272 12.05 -17.78 -14.49
N LEU A 273 11.77 -16.57 -13.98
CA LEU A 273 11.25 -16.37 -12.63
C LEU A 273 9.82 -16.92 -12.51
N THR A 274 9.49 -17.40 -11.32
CA THR A 274 8.13 -17.71 -10.87
C THR A 274 7.27 -16.45 -10.84
N GLN A 275 5.94 -16.61 -10.75
CA GLN A 275 5.04 -15.45 -10.72
C GLN A 275 5.27 -14.63 -9.45
N GLU A 276 5.52 -15.31 -8.34
CA GLU A 276 5.87 -14.74 -7.04
C GLU A 276 7.14 -13.89 -7.14
N GLU A 277 8.22 -14.42 -7.72
CA GLU A 277 9.49 -13.70 -7.90
C GLU A 277 9.34 -12.49 -8.85
N ARG A 278 8.47 -12.57 -9.87
CA ARG A 278 8.18 -11.41 -10.74
C ARG A 278 7.44 -10.32 -9.99
N VAL A 279 6.51 -10.67 -9.10
CA VAL A 279 5.82 -9.71 -8.24
C VAL A 279 6.81 -9.07 -7.26
N LEU A 280 7.71 -9.85 -6.65
CA LEU A 280 8.77 -9.31 -5.79
C LEU A 280 9.67 -8.35 -6.56
N LEU A 281 10.04 -8.66 -7.81
CA LEU A 281 10.79 -7.73 -8.66
C LEU A 281 10.01 -6.45 -8.95
N LEU A 282 8.70 -6.55 -9.22
CA LEU A 282 7.87 -5.39 -9.47
C LEU A 282 7.79 -4.50 -8.24
N GLN A 283 7.58 -5.09 -7.06
CA GLN A 283 7.57 -4.40 -5.78
C GLN A 283 8.93 -3.77 -5.47
N PHE A 284 10.01 -4.51 -5.70
CA PHE A 284 11.37 -4.02 -5.50
C PHE A 284 11.64 -2.75 -6.31
N VAL A 285 11.16 -2.66 -7.54
CA VAL A 285 11.47 -1.51 -8.42
C VAL A 285 10.43 -0.41 -8.40
N THR A 286 9.16 -0.71 -8.10
CA THR A 286 8.05 0.28 -8.17
C THR A 286 7.42 0.58 -6.82
N GLY A 287 7.70 -0.22 -5.79
CA GLY A 287 6.99 -0.16 -4.50
C GLY A 287 5.54 -0.69 -4.56
N SER A 288 5.11 -1.20 -5.71
CA SER A 288 3.76 -1.69 -5.97
C SER A 288 3.80 -3.15 -6.45
N SER A 289 2.83 -3.96 -6.04
CA SER A 289 2.60 -5.30 -6.60
C SER A 289 1.87 -5.25 -7.94
N ARG A 290 1.38 -4.08 -8.35
CA ARG A 290 0.32 -3.96 -9.36
C ARG A 290 0.83 -3.51 -10.71
N VAL A 291 0.29 -4.13 -11.75
CA VAL A 291 0.42 -3.65 -13.13
C VAL A 291 -0.75 -2.70 -13.42
N PRO A 292 -0.51 -1.48 -13.93
CA PRO A 292 -1.58 -0.55 -14.29
C PRO A 292 -2.57 -1.15 -15.29
N HIS A 293 -3.81 -0.67 -15.24
CA HIS A 293 -4.79 -0.94 -16.28
C HIS A 293 -4.27 -0.41 -17.63
N GLY A 294 -4.09 -1.30 -18.61
CA GLY A 294 -3.46 -0.98 -19.89
C GLY A 294 -1.99 -1.38 -20.01
N GLY A 295 -1.40 -1.98 -18.96
CA GLY A 295 -0.05 -2.55 -18.99
C GLY A 295 1.06 -1.60 -18.53
N PHE A 296 2.30 -2.03 -18.72
CA PHE A 296 3.52 -1.35 -18.25
C PHE A 296 3.76 0.01 -18.91
N ALA A 297 3.11 0.29 -20.05
CA ALA A 297 3.13 1.60 -20.70
C ALA A 297 2.56 2.73 -19.82
N PHE A 298 1.69 2.37 -18.87
CA PHE A 298 0.97 3.31 -17.99
C PHE A 298 1.51 3.31 -16.55
N LEU A 299 2.75 2.85 -16.35
CA LEU A 299 3.38 2.90 -15.02
C LEU A 299 3.45 4.34 -14.51
N MET A 300 3.08 4.51 -13.24
CA MET A 300 3.13 5.78 -12.54
C MET A 300 4.33 5.78 -11.59
N GLY A 301 5.04 6.89 -11.51
CA GLY A 301 6.03 7.20 -10.48
C GLY A 301 5.59 8.40 -9.66
N GLY A 302 6.47 8.89 -8.78
CA GLY A 302 6.17 9.99 -7.85
C GLY A 302 5.95 11.37 -8.49
N SER A 303 6.01 11.49 -9.82
CA SER A 303 5.74 12.72 -10.56
C SER A 303 4.85 12.50 -11.79
N GLY A 304 4.10 11.40 -11.81
CA GLY A 304 3.19 11.05 -12.91
C GLY A 304 3.67 9.86 -13.72
N LEU A 305 3.30 9.82 -15.00
CA LEU A 305 3.63 8.72 -15.90
C LEU A 305 5.16 8.55 -16.02
N GLN A 306 5.67 7.40 -15.60
CA GLN A 306 7.09 7.08 -15.54
C GLN A 306 7.30 5.61 -15.87
N LYS A 307 7.95 5.32 -17.00
CA LYS A 307 8.27 3.95 -17.39
C LYS A 307 9.27 3.31 -16.46
N PHE A 308 9.29 1.99 -16.47
CA PHE A 308 10.36 1.21 -15.84
C PHE A 308 11.69 1.50 -16.53
N THR A 309 12.72 1.84 -15.75
CA THR A 309 14.04 2.21 -16.28
C THR A 309 15.13 1.32 -15.70
N ILE A 310 16.00 0.78 -16.54
CA ILE A 310 17.25 0.12 -16.11
C ILE A 310 18.42 1.04 -16.37
N THR A 311 19.24 1.27 -15.34
CA THR A 311 20.44 2.10 -15.43
C THR A 311 21.69 1.29 -15.08
N ALA A 312 22.75 1.47 -15.87
CA ALA A 312 24.01 0.76 -15.64
C ALA A 312 24.74 1.30 -14.41
N VAL A 313 25.33 0.38 -13.66
CA VAL A 313 26.22 0.67 -12.54
C VAL A 313 27.52 -0.11 -12.73
N PRO A 314 28.69 0.51 -12.56
CA PRO A 314 29.96 -0.21 -12.60
C PRO A 314 29.96 -1.37 -11.61
N TYR A 315 30.27 -2.57 -12.10
CA TYR A 315 30.31 -3.75 -11.25
C TYR A 315 31.47 -3.70 -10.26
N THR A 316 31.16 -4.00 -9.00
CA THR A 316 32.14 -4.33 -7.96
C THR A 316 31.74 -5.65 -7.32
N SER A 317 32.73 -6.39 -6.79
CA SER A 317 32.49 -7.72 -6.23
C SER A 317 31.40 -7.66 -5.14
N ASN A 318 30.44 -8.58 -5.23
CA ASN A 318 29.29 -8.70 -4.33
C ASN A 318 28.28 -7.53 -4.32
N LEU A 319 28.38 -6.59 -5.26
CA LEU A 319 27.37 -5.54 -5.40
C LEU A 319 26.01 -6.17 -5.75
N LEU A 320 24.95 -5.75 -5.05
CA LEU A 320 23.57 -6.13 -5.33
C LEU A 320 22.93 -5.07 -6.25
N PRO A 321 21.94 -5.44 -7.07
CA PRO A 321 21.13 -4.42 -7.72
C PRO A 321 20.36 -3.62 -6.64
N THR A 322 20.13 -2.35 -6.93
CA THR A 322 19.34 -1.46 -6.05
C THR A 322 18.24 -0.80 -6.86
N SER A 323 17.24 -0.22 -6.19
CA SER A 323 16.13 0.45 -6.86
C SER A 323 15.90 1.87 -6.38
N SER A 324 15.10 2.62 -7.13
CA SER A 324 14.56 3.91 -6.73
C SER A 324 13.09 3.94 -7.12
N THR A 325 12.25 3.50 -6.20
CA THR A 325 10.82 3.25 -6.43
C THR A 325 10.06 4.48 -6.89
N CYS A 326 10.42 5.67 -6.39
CA CYS A 326 9.80 6.93 -6.80
C CYS A 326 9.89 7.20 -8.31
N ILE A 327 10.86 6.60 -9.01
CA ILE A 327 11.09 6.81 -10.45
C ILE A 327 11.12 5.47 -11.22
N ASN A 328 10.60 4.39 -10.65
CA ASN A 328 10.53 3.05 -11.26
C ASN A 328 11.89 2.59 -11.84
N MET A 329 12.99 2.89 -11.14
CA MET A 329 14.35 2.65 -11.65
C MET A 329 15.05 1.48 -10.97
N LEU A 330 15.58 0.56 -11.77
CA LEU A 330 16.51 -0.50 -11.36
C LEU A 330 17.94 -0.09 -11.72
N LYS A 331 18.79 0.00 -10.70
CA LYS A 331 20.23 0.18 -10.83
C LYS A 331 20.87 -1.20 -10.92
N LEU A 332 21.24 -1.61 -12.12
CA LEU A 332 21.70 -2.96 -12.42
C LEU A 332 23.21 -2.95 -12.69
N PRO A 333 24.02 -3.57 -11.82
CA PRO A 333 25.46 -3.70 -12.05
C PRO A 333 25.78 -4.44 -13.35
N GLU A 334 26.89 -4.07 -13.99
CA GLU A 334 27.42 -4.72 -15.19
C GLU A 334 28.00 -6.11 -14.86
N TYR A 335 27.13 -7.04 -14.47
CA TYR A 335 27.54 -8.36 -14.00
C TYR A 335 28.34 -9.11 -15.07
N PRO A 336 29.35 -9.90 -14.68
CA PRO A 336 30.23 -10.59 -15.63
C PRO A 336 29.59 -11.82 -16.28
N SER A 337 28.48 -12.34 -15.73
CA SER A 337 27.75 -13.48 -16.30
C SER A 337 26.28 -13.50 -15.89
N GLN A 338 25.47 -14.27 -16.63
CA GLN A 338 24.04 -14.47 -16.35
C GLN A 338 23.82 -15.13 -14.98
N GLU A 339 24.68 -16.07 -14.58
CA GLU A 339 24.58 -16.77 -13.30
C GLU A 339 24.77 -15.80 -12.13
N VAL A 340 25.76 -14.91 -12.23
CA VAL A 340 26.00 -13.88 -11.21
C VAL A 340 24.83 -12.91 -11.16
N LEU A 341 24.30 -12.49 -12.31
CA LEU A 341 23.11 -11.63 -12.36
C LEU A 341 21.93 -12.29 -11.65
N ARG A 342 21.62 -13.56 -11.98
CA ARG A 342 20.50 -14.29 -11.39
C ARG A 342 20.65 -14.40 -9.87
N ASP A 343 21.81 -14.85 -9.41
CA ASP A 343 22.12 -15.00 -7.99
C ASP A 343 21.91 -13.67 -7.25
N ARG A 344 22.51 -12.59 -7.72
CA ARG A 344 22.45 -11.28 -7.05
C ARG A 344 21.09 -10.63 -7.13
N LEU A 345 20.36 -10.84 -8.22
CA LEU A 345 18.97 -10.39 -8.34
C LEU A 345 18.10 -11.08 -7.29
N LEU A 346 18.13 -12.42 -7.22
CA LEU A 346 17.32 -13.17 -6.25
C LEU A 346 17.67 -12.82 -4.81
N VAL A 347 18.96 -12.65 -4.49
CA VAL A 347 19.38 -12.17 -3.16
C VAL A 347 18.77 -10.79 -2.87
N ALA A 348 18.81 -9.84 -3.80
CA ALA A 348 18.20 -8.52 -3.59
C ALA A 348 16.68 -8.59 -3.42
N LEU A 349 15.98 -9.46 -4.15
CA LEU A 349 14.53 -9.61 -4.03
C LEU A 349 14.13 -10.21 -2.68
N HIS A 350 14.86 -11.22 -2.18
CA HIS A 350 14.54 -11.88 -0.92
C HIS A 350 15.08 -11.15 0.32
N CYS A 351 16.17 -10.39 0.20
CA CYS A 351 16.73 -9.61 1.31
C CYS A 351 16.16 -8.19 1.37
N GLY A 352 15.78 -7.61 0.23
CA GLY A 352 15.22 -6.26 0.14
C GLY A 352 13.81 -6.11 0.70
N SER A 353 13.03 -7.21 0.77
CA SER A 353 11.69 -7.23 1.36
C SER A 353 11.70 -7.03 2.89
N TYR A 354 12.82 -7.27 3.57
CA TYR A 354 12.93 -7.11 5.03
C TYR A 354 13.15 -5.67 5.49
N GLY A 355 13.20 -4.70 4.56
CA GLY A 355 13.47 -3.30 4.85
C GLY A 355 14.87 -3.06 5.44
N TYR A 356 15.33 -1.82 5.43
CA TYR A 356 16.53 -1.37 6.14
C TYR A 356 16.36 -1.38 7.68
N THR A 357 15.53 -2.29 8.20
CA THR A 357 15.09 -2.38 9.60
C THR A 357 15.98 -3.24 10.49
N MET A 358 17.13 -3.69 9.97
CA MET A 358 18.20 -4.28 10.78
C MET A 358 19.48 -3.46 10.65
N ALA A 359 19.46 -2.29 11.28
CA ALA A 359 20.63 -1.59 11.79
C ALA A 359 20.31 -1.06 13.19
#